data_AF-A0A6B1D1K1-F1
#
_entry.id   AF-A0A6B1D1K1-F1
#
_cell.length_a   1.000
_cell.length_b   1.000
_cell.length_c   1.000
_cell.angle_alpha   90.00
_cell.angle_beta   90.00
_cell.angle_gamma   90.00
#
_symmetry.space_group_name_H-M   'P 1'
#
loop_
_entity.id
_entity.type
_entity.pdbx_description
1 polymer ?
#
loop_
_entity_poly.entity_id
_entity_poly.type
_entity_poly.pdbx_seq_one_letter_code
_entity_poly.pdbx_strand_id
1 'polypeptide(L)'
;MKSSGDRPTADEIAEMADSGHDISRFFTNQGTMKQPLTSIRVEITQEMLQELDQLAAALRISRQAAINACLRKALDQNFLAERGEK
;
A
#
# COMPACT_ATOMS: atom_id res chain seq x y z
N MET A 1 26.48 20.33 32.51
CA MET A 1 25.42 19.30 32.52
C MET A 1 24.26 19.87 31.72
N LYS A 2 23.98 19.37 30.50
CA LYS A 2 22.82 19.82 29.70
C LYS A 2 21.67 18.84 29.93
N SER A 3 20.55 19.42 30.30
CA SER A 3 19.31 18.83 30.78
C SER A 3 18.61 17.96 29.73
N SER A 4 18.16 16.79 30.18
CA SER A 4 17.16 15.94 29.53
C SER A 4 15.90 16.76 29.26
N GLY A 5 15.62 17.13 28.00
CA GLY A 5 14.49 18.01 27.72
C GLY A 5 14.02 18.14 26.28
N ASP A 6 14.88 18.00 25.27
CA ASP A 6 14.46 18.11 23.87
C ASP A 6 14.44 16.74 23.21
N ARG A 7 13.24 16.20 23.01
CA ARG A 7 13.05 15.13 22.03
C ARG A 7 13.02 15.83 20.68
N PRO A 8 13.88 15.44 19.72
CA PRO A 8 13.85 16.03 18.40
C PRO A 8 12.46 15.85 17.78
N THR A 9 12.02 16.88 17.09
CA THR A 9 10.79 16.89 16.29
C THR A 9 10.89 15.89 15.13
N ALA A 10 9.76 15.57 14.50
CA ALA A 10 9.74 14.66 13.35
C ALA A 10 10.58 15.20 12.17
N ASP A 11 10.56 16.50 11.94
CA ASP A 11 11.35 17.15 10.88
C ASP A 11 12.85 17.07 11.18
N GLU A 12 13.27 17.31 12.44
CA GLU A 12 14.68 17.16 12.84
C GLU A 12 15.16 15.71 12.69
N ILE A 13 14.31 14.73 13.01
CA ILE A 13 14.62 13.31 12.80
C ILE A 13 14.75 12.99 11.30
N ALA A 14 13.92 13.60 10.44
CA ALA A 14 14.02 13.45 8.99
C ALA A 14 15.32 14.05 8.44
N GLU A 15 15.72 15.24 8.90
CA GLU A 15 17.01 15.84 8.53
C GLU A 15 18.21 15.02 9.02
N MET A 16 18.11 14.42 10.22
CA MET A 16 19.11 13.47 10.72
C MET A 16 19.21 12.24 9.80
N ALA A 17 18.09 11.74 9.29
CA ALA A 17 18.05 10.64 8.32
C ALA A 17 18.75 11.03 7.00
N ASP A 18 18.38 12.19 6.44
CA ASP A 18 18.87 12.68 5.15
C ASP A 18 20.37 13.00 5.19
N SER A 19 20.88 13.41 6.35
CA SER A 19 22.31 13.62 6.60
C SER A 19 23.10 12.33 6.91
N GLY A 20 22.44 11.17 6.91
CA GLY A 20 23.07 9.85 7.09
C GLY A 20 23.32 9.44 8.54
N HIS A 21 22.68 10.10 9.51
CA HIS A 21 22.77 9.70 10.92
C HIS A 21 21.88 8.50 11.25
N ASP A 22 22.31 7.67 12.20
CA ASP A 22 21.49 6.55 12.69
C ASP A 22 20.33 7.03 13.58
N ILE A 23 19.13 6.98 13.03
CA ILE A 23 17.87 7.35 13.69
C ILE A 23 17.13 6.15 14.28
N SER A 24 17.71 4.94 14.27
CA SER A 24 17.03 3.70 14.68
C SER A 24 16.44 3.78 16.10
N ARG A 25 17.05 4.56 16.99
CA ARG A 25 16.56 4.82 18.36
C ARG A 25 15.17 5.46 18.42
N PHE A 26 14.74 6.12 17.34
CA PHE A 26 13.44 6.79 17.23
C PHE A 26 12.37 5.89 16.58
N PHE A 27 12.77 4.75 16.03
CA PHE A 27 11.87 3.79 15.40
C PHE A 27 11.61 2.60 16.34
N THR A 28 10.36 2.40 16.72
CA THR A 28 9.96 1.21 17.49
C THR A 28 9.85 -0.04 16.61
N ASN A 29 9.95 0.12 15.28
CA ASN A 29 9.70 -0.91 14.26
C ASN A 29 8.32 -1.60 14.41
N GLN A 30 7.39 -0.96 15.13
CA GLN A 30 6.02 -1.46 15.32
C GLN A 30 5.03 -0.88 14.30
N GLY A 31 5.48 0.04 13.45
CA GLY A 31 4.69 0.58 12.36
C GLY A 31 4.83 -0.28 11.10
N THR A 32 3.72 -0.76 10.55
CA THR A 32 3.71 -1.32 9.20
C THR A 32 3.89 -0.18 8.20
N MET A 33 5.00 -0.13 7.48
CA MET A 33 5.13 0.78 6.34
C MET A 33 4.07 0.42 5.31
N LYS A 34 3.06 1.29 5.14
CA LYS A 34 2.15 1.18 4.00
C LYS A 34 2.93 1.59 2.77
N GLN A 35 2.97 0.71 1.77
CA GLN A 35 3.51 1.08 0.47
C GLN A 35 2.75 2.31 -0.05
N PRO A 36 3.43 3.24 -0.73
CA PRO A 36 2.76 4.39 -1.34
C PRO A 36 1.65 3.89 -2.28
N LEU A 37 0.42 4.36 -2.07
CA LEU A 37 -0.70 4.03 -2.94
C LEU A 37 -0.60 4.84 -4.23
N THR A 38 -0.33 4.17 -5.35
CA THR A 38 -0.44 4.77 -6.67
C THR A 38 -1.89 4.73 -7.13
N SER A 39 -2.49 5.90 -7.35
CA SER A 39 -3.83 6.01 -7.90
C SER A 39 -3.77 6.04 -9.42
N ILE A 40 -4.52 5.14 -10.07
CA ILE A 40 -4.63 5.08 -11.54
C ILE A 40 -6.07 5.36 -11.95
N ARG A 41 -6.26 6.07 -13.07
CA ARG A 41 -7.57 6.20 -13.72
C ARG A 41 -7.72 5.03 -14.69
N VAL A 42 -8.84 4.34 -14.63
CA VAL A 42 -9.17 3.22 -15.52
C VAL A 42 -10.54 3.50 -16.13
N GLU A 43 -10.65 3.28 -17.45
CA GLU A 43 -11.93 3.32 -18.15
C GLU A 43 -12.55 1.93 -18.13
N ILE A 44 -13.82 1.86 -17.74
CA ILE A 44 -14.60 0.62 -17.65
C ILE A 44 -15.97 0.87 -18.26
N THR A 45 -16.53 -0.16 -18.89
CA THR A 45 -17.88 -0.08 -19.46
C THR A 45 -18.92 -0.02 -18.34
N GLN A 46 -20.11 0.51 -18.64
CA GLN A 46 -21.22 0.55 -17.69
C GLN A 46 -21.64 -0.85 -17.24
N GLU A 47 -21.60 -1.83 -18.15
CA GLU A 47 -21.94 -3.22 -17.87
C GLU A 47 -20.97 -3.82 -16.84
N MET A 48 -19.66 -3.67 -17.07
CA MET A 48 -18.63 -4.12 -16.13
C MET A 48 -18.74 -3.44 -14.77
N LEU A 49 -19.11 -2.16 -14.74
CA LEU A 49 -19.32 -1.45 -13.47
C LEU A 49 -20.47 -2.07 -12.67
N GLN A 50 -21.58 -2.46 -13.32
CA GLN A 50 -22.69 -3.13 -12.66
C GLN A 50 -22.29 -4.52 -12.14
N GLU A 51 -21.52 -5.29 -12.90
CA GLU A 51 -20.99 -6.57 -12.45
C GLU A 51 -20.08 -6.42 -11.22
N LEU A 52 -19.21 -5.40 -11.22
CA LEU A 52 -18.35 -5.08 -10.07
C LEU A 52 -19.15 -4.65 -8.85
N ASP A 53 -20.23 -3.87 -9.03
CA ASP A 53 -21.13 -3.47 -7.95
C ASP A 53 -21.82 -4.69 -7.31
N GLN A 54 -22.30 -5.63 -8.14
CA GLN A 54 -22.91 -6.87 -7.66
C GLN A 54 -21.91 -7.76 -6.91
N LEU A 55 -20.70 -7.90 -7.44
CA LEU A 55 -19.63 -8.66 -6.81
C LEU A 55 -19.25 -8.05 -5.44
N ALA A 56 -19.10 -6.72 -5.39
CA ALA A 56 -18.80 -6.00 -4.16
C ALA A 56 -19.90 -6.20 -3.10
N ALA A 57 -21.17 -6.15 -3.51
CA ALA A 57 -22.31 -6.41 -2.64
C ALA A 57 -22.32 -7.86 -2.11
N ALA A 58 -22.10 -8.85 -2.98
CA ALA A 58 -22.05 -10.26 -2.62
C ALA A 58 -20.94 -10.55 -1.60
N LEU A 59 -19.77 -9.92 -1.77
CA LEU A 59 -18.61 -10.07 -0.90
C LEU A 59 -18.64 -9.15 0.33
N ARG A 60 -19.60 -8.21 0.41
CA ARG A 60 -19.70 -7.17 1.45
C ARG A 60 -18.42 -6.34 1.59
N ILE A 61 -17.80 -6.01 0.47
CA ILE A 61 -16.58 -5.18 0.40
C ILE A 61 -16.83 -3.93 -0.42
N SER A 62 -15.89 -2.98 -0.35
CA SER A 62 -15.93 -1.82 -1.24
C SER A 62 -15.64 -2.22 -2.69
N ARG A 63 -16.14 -1.45 -3.64
CA ARG A 63 -15.88 -1.64 -5.07
C ARG A 63 -14.39 -1.64 -5.40
N GLN A 64 -13.64 -0.74 -4.78
CA GLN A 64 -12.18 -0.67 -4.94
C GLN A 64 -11.51 -1.97 -4.47
N ALA A 65 -11.98 -2.56 -3.36
CA ALA A 65 -11.47 -3.84 -2.88
C ALA A 65 -11.82 -4.99 -3.83
N ALA A 66 -13.03 -5.00 -4.40
CA ALA A 66 -13.43 -5.98 -5.41
C ALA A 66 -12.56 -5.88 -6.67
N ILE A 67 -12.33 -4.65 -7.17
CA ILE A 67 -11.43 -4.39 -8.31
C ILE A 67 -10.02 -4.89 -8.02
N ASN A 68 -9.46 -4.53 -6.86
CA ASN A 68 -8.10 -4.95 -6.48
C ASN A 68 -8.00 -6.48 -6.36
N ALA A 69 -9.02 -7.15 -5.81
CA ALA A 69 -9.05 -8.60 -5.70
C ALA A 69 -9.10 -9.28 -7.08
N CYS A 70 -9.93 -8.79 -8.00
CA CYS A 70 -10.02 -9.29 -9.36
C CYS A 70 -8.71 -9.11 -10.12
N LEU A 71 -8.10 -7.92 -10.06
CA LEU A 71 -6.81 -7.64 -10.68
C LEU A 71 -5.71 -8.56 -10.14
N ARG A 72 -5.65 -8.73 -8.81
CA ARG A 72 -4.66 -9.61 -8.19
C ARG A 72 -4.81 -11.05 -8.67
N LYS A 73 -6.03 -11.57 -8.69
CA LYS A 73 -6.33 -12.91 -9.19
C LYS A 73 -5.90 -13.09 -10.65
N ALA A 74 -6.21 -12.13 -11.52
CA ALA A 74 -5.83 -12.20 -12.93
C ALA A 74 -4.30 -12.19 -13.12
N LEU A 75 -3.59 -11.32 -12.38
CA LEU A 75 -2.13 -11.27 -12.41
C LEU A 75 -1.49 -12.56 -11.88
N ASP A 76 -2.01 -13.10 -10.78
CA ASP A 76 -1.54 -14.36 -10.22
C ASP A 76 -1.75 -15.52 -11.20
N GLN A 77 -2.90 -15.57 -11.89
CA GLN A 77 -3.19 -16.57 -12.92
C GLN A 77 -2.24 -16.47 -14.12
N ASN A 78 -1.98 -15.27 -14.61
CA ASN A 78 -1.05 -15.05 -15.71
C ASN A 78 0.37 -15.47 -15.32
N PHE A 79 0.83 -15.08 -14.13
CA PHE A 79 2.15 -15.46 -13.64
C PHE A 79 2.32 -16.98 -13.51
N LEU A 80 1.27 -17.69 -13.06
CA LEU A 80 1.29 -19.15 -12.97
C LEU A 80 1.33 -19.82 -14.36
N ALA A 81 0.61 -19.27 -15.35
CA ALA A 81 0.67 -19.76 -16.72
C ALA A 81 2.08 -19.61 -17.32
N GLU A 82 2.70 -18.44 -17.18
CA GLU A 82 4.05 -18.17 -17.69
C GLU A 82 5.13 -19.07 -17.04
N ARG A 83 4.92 -19.54 -15.81
CA ARG A 83 5.85 -20.46 -15.11
C ARG A 83 5.56 -21.93 -15.35
N GLY A 84 4.33 -22.30 -15.69
CA GLY A 84 3.94 -23.66 -16.07
C GLY A 84 4.32 -24.01 -17.51
N GLU A 85 4.60 -23.01 -18.34
CA GLU A 85 5.03 -23.17 -19.75
C GLU A 85 6.57 -23.18 -19.92
N LYS A 86 7.35 -23.30 -18.84
CA LYS A 86 8.80 -23.55 -18.87
C LYS A 86 9.16 -24.88 -18.22
#